data_AF-A0A388JJ98-F1
#
_entry.id   AF-A0A388JJ98-F1
#
_cell.length_a   1.000
_cell.length_b   1.000
_cell.length_c   1.000
_cell.angle_alpha   90.00
_cell.angle_beta   90.00
_cell.angle_gamma   90.00
#
_symmetry.space_group_name_H-M   'P 1'
#
loop_
_entity.id
_entity.type
_entity.pdbx_description
1 polymer ?
#
loop_
_entity_poly.entity_id
_entity_poly.type
_entity_poly.pdbx_seq_one_letter_code
_entity_poly.pdbx_strand_id
1 'polypeptide(L)' 'DPAVKYLGQGFSKDAVGEALKVYKDDEKKVTEFCINYSKMIEMGFASQSITSSLAMYDNDVRRALAHLIQGNGT' A
#
# COMPACT_ATOMS: atom_id res chain seq x y z
N ASP A 1 -1.28 10.36 17.56
CA ASP A 1 -1.45 10.40 16.10
C ASP A 1 -0.70 9.23 15.50
N PRO A 2 -1.40 8.20 15.00
CA PRO A 2 -0.78 7.04 14.35
C PRO A 2 0.18 7.43 13.21
N ALA A 3 -0.10 8.50 12.46
CA ALA A 3 0.72 8.89 11.32
C ALA A 3 2.16 9.25 11.74
N VAL A 4 2.33 9.96 12.87
CA VAL A 4 3.66 10.36 13.38
C VAL A 4 4.54 9.13 13.67
N LYS A 5 3.95 8.05 14.19
CA LYS A 5 4.66 6.79 14.46
C LYS A 5 5.24 6.20 13.18
N TYR A 6 4.43 6.03 12.14
CA TYR A 6 4.86 5.39 10.89
C TYR A 6 5.78 6.30 10.05
N LEU A 7 5.56 7.61 10.08
CA LEU A 7 6.49 8.59 9.49
C LEU A 7 7.86 8.54 10.19
N GLY A 8 7.90 8.39 11.52
CA GLY A 8 9.13 8.21 12.28
C GLY A 8 9.89 6.93 11.96
N GLN A 9 9.22 5.92 11.38
CA GLN A 9 9.85 4.68 10.88
C GLN A 9 10.40 4.84 9.46
N GLY A 10 10.25 6.02 8.82
CA GLY A 10 10.76 6.31 7.49
C GLY A 10 9.80 5.98 6.35
N PHE A 11 8.54 5.63 6.65
CA PHE A 11 7.53 5.44 5.60
C PHE A 11 7.10 6.77 4.98
N SER A 12 6.71 6.72 3.69
CA SER A 12 6.26 7.92 2.98
C SER A 12 4.91 8.40 3.50
N LYS A 13 4.69 9.72 3.48
CA LYS A 13 3.45 10.34 3.93
C LYS A 13 2.22 9.81 3.18
N ASP A 14 2.36 9.57 1.88
CA ASP A 14 1.27 9.05 1.05
C ASP A 14 0.93 7.61 1.42
N ALA A 15 1.94 6.74 1.56
CA ALA A 15 1.70 5.35 1.95
C ALA A 15 1.05 5.25 3.34
N VAL A 16 1.54 6.03 4.31
CA VAL A 16 0.97 6.09 5.67
C VAL A 16 -0.47 6.60 5.64
N GLY A 17 -0.74 7.66 4.86
CA GLY A 17 -2.08 8.22 4.73
C GLY A 17 -3.09 7.24 4.15
N GLU A 18 -2.72 6.50 3.11
CA GLU A 18 -3.59 5.49 2.49
C GLU A 18 -3.74 4.24 3.38
N ALA A 19 -2.66 3.77 4.00
CA ALA A 19 -2.70 2.62 4.91
C ALA A 19 -3.63 2.84 6.10
N LEU A 20 -3.55 4.01 6.74
CA LEU A 20 -4.38 4.35 7.90
C LEU A 20 -5.87 4.49 7.55
N LYS A 21 -6.21 4.86 6.31
CA LYS A 21 -7.61 4.88 5.84
C LYS A 21 -8.19 3.47 5.72
N VAL A 22 -7.38 2.51 5.28
CA VAL A 22 -7.81 1.12 5.01
C VAL A 22 -7.78 0.27 6.29
N TYR A 23 -6.65 0.28 7.00
CA TYR A 23 -6.39 -0.64 8.11
C TYR A 23 -6.48 0.00 9.48
N LYS A 24 -6.83 1.30 9.56
CA LYS A 24 -6.76 2.08 10.80
C LYS A 24 -5.35 1.93 11.42
N ASP A 25 -5.23 1.84 12.73
CA ASP A 25 -3.93 1.69 13.42
C ASP A 25 -3.56 0.22 13.68
N ASP A 26 -3.91 -0.70 12.76
CA ASP A 26 -3.34 -2.05 12.78
C ASP A 26 -1.87 -1.98 12.34
N GLU A 27 -0.98 -1.99 13.33
CA GLU A 27 0.45 -1.79 13.11
C GLU A 27 1.05 -2.75 12.10
N LYS A 28 0.65 -4.03 12.12
CA LYS A 28 1.17 -5.02 11.19
C LYS A 28 0.71 -4.70 9.78
N LYS A 29 -0.59 -4.45 9.61
CA LYS A 29 -1.18 -4.19 8.28
C LYS A 29 -0.72 -2.87 7.69
N VAL A 30 -0.59 -1.83 8.50
CA VAL A 30 -0.10 -0.52 8.06
C VAL A 30 1.35 -0.62 7.61
N THR A 31 2.20 -1.30 8.39
CA THR A 31 3.61 -1.50 8.05
C THR A 31 3.77 -2.32 6.77
N GLU A 32 3.02 -3.43 6.64
CA GLU A 32 3.02 -4.27 5.44
C GLU A 32 2.55 -3.50 4.20
N PHE A 33 1.48 -2.70 4.33
CA PHE A 33 0.99 -1.86 3.25
C PHE A 33 2.06 -0.86 2.81
N CYS A 34 2.67 -0.12 3.75
CA CYS A 34 3.69 0.89 3.42
C CYS A 34 4.90 0.29 2.69
N ILE A 35 5.37 -0.88 3.12
CA ILE A 35 6.47 -1.59 2.46
C ILE A 35 6.09 -2.01 1.04
N ASN A 36 4.92 -2.61 0.86
CA ASN A 36 4.47 -3.10 -0.44
C ASN A 36 4.14 -1.95 -1.39
N TYR A 37 3.52 -0.89 -0.88
CA TYR A 37 3.17 0.30 -1.64
C TYR A 37 4.41 0.95 -2.25
N SER A 38 5.46 1.18 -1.46
CA SER A 38 6.71 1.78 -1.95
C SER A 38 7.35 0.92 -3.06
N LYS A 39 7.39 -0.41 -2.89
CA LYS A 39 7.91 -1.33 -3.92
C LYS A 39 7.12 -1.22 -5.23
N MET A 40 5.80 -1.08 -5.15
CA MET A 40 4.94 -1.01 -6.34
C MET A 40 5.03 0.36 -7.03
N ILE A 41 5.28 1.45 -6.28
CA ILE A 41 5.61 2.76 -6.85
C ILE A 41 6.95 2.70 -7.61
N GLU A 42 7.96 2.05 -7.04
CA GLU A 42 9.26 1.83 -7.71
C GLU A 42 9.15 1.04 -9.02
N MET A 43 8.14 0.15 -9.12
CA MET A 43 7.81 -0.58 -10.35
C MET A 43 7.03 0.26 -11.38
N GLY A 44 6.62 1.48 -11.04
CA GLY A 44 5.90 2.39 -11.92
C GLY A 44 4.38 2.24 -11.91
N PHE A 45 3.79 1.50 -10.96
CA PHE A 45 2.35 1.44 -10.81
C PHE A 45 1.78 2.74 -10.23
N ALA A 46 0.57 3.11 -10.63
CA ALA A 46 -0.10 4.30 -10.11
C ALA A 46 -0.54 4.11 -8.65
N SER A 47 -0.29 5.13 -7.81
CA SER A 47 -0.66 5.18 -6.39
C SER A 47 -2.08 4.66 -6.10
N GLN A 48 -3.09 5.17 -6.81
CA GLN A 48 -4.49 4.82 -6.57
C GLN A 48 -4.77 3.33 -6.87
N SER A 49 -4.16 2.79 -7.92
CA SER A 49 -4.29 1.37 -8.29
C SER A 49 -3.60 0.47 -7.27
N ILE A 50 -2.44 0.88 -6.76
CA ILE A 50 -1.72 0.19 -5.68
C ILE A 50 -2.60 0.15 -4.41
N THR A 51 -3.11 1.29 -3.96
CA THR A 51 -3.94 1.36 -2.75
C THR A 51 -5.17 0.46 -2.86
N SER A 52 -5.88 0.54 -4.00
CA SER A 52 -7.10 -0.25 -4.21
C SER A 52 -6.81 -1.76 -4.25
N SER A 53 -5.73 -2.16 -4.92
CA SER A 53 -5.35 -3.58 -5.03
C SER A 53 -4.80 -4.16 -3.71
N LEU A 54 -3.95 -3.43 -2.99
CA LEU A 54 -3.45 -3.87 -1.68
C LEU A 54 -4.59 -3.99 -0.65
N ALA A 55 -5.56 -3.08 -0.68
CA ALA A 55 -6.76 -3.18 0.16
C ALA A 55 -7.64 -4.38 -0.24
N MET A 56 -7.86 -4.60 -1.54
CA MET A 56 -8.68 -5.70 -2.05
C MET A 56 -8.13 -7.07 -1.67
N TYR A 57 -6.80 -7.22 -1.67
CA TYR A 57 -6.13 -8.49 -1.41
C TYR A 57 -5.47 -8.57 -0.03
N ASP A 58 -5.87 -7.71 0.91
CA ASP A 58 -5.41 -7.73 2.31
C ASP A 58 -3.88 -7.78 2.46
N ASN A 59 -3.19 -6.93 1.68
CA ASN A 59 -1.73 -6.85 1.53
C ASN A 59 -1.05 -8.06 0.88
N ASP A 60 -1.77 -8.99 0.25
CA ASP A 60 -1.17 -10.02 -0.61
C ASP A 60 -0.62 -9.36 -1.89
N VAL A 61 0.66 -8.97 -1.82
CA VAL A 61 1.37 -8.27 -2.91
C VAL A 61 1.40 -9.09 -4.20
N ARG A 62 1.40 -10.43 -4.11
CA ARG A 62 1.41 -11.29 -5.31
C ARG A 62 0.08 -11.20 -6.04
N ARG A 63 -1.03 -11.26 -5.30
CA ARG A 63 -2.38 -11.10 -5.87
C ARG A 63 -2.63 -9.68 -6.35
N ALA A 64 -2.19 -8.68 -5.59
CA ALA A 64 -2.29 -7.27 -5.99
C ALA A 64 -1.54 -7.00 -7.29
N LEU A 65 -0.28 -7.44 -7.40
CA LEU A 65 0.50 -7.30 -8.63
C LEU A 65 -0.13 -8.08 -9.80
N ALA A 66 -0.57 -9.32 -9.57
CA ALA A 66 -1.24 -10.09 -10.61
C ALA A 66 -2.47 -9.36 -11.16
N HIS A 67 -3.28 -8.77 -10.28
CA HIS A 67 -4.44 -7.96 -10.67
C HIS A 67 -4.04 -6.72 -11.48
N LEU A 68 -3.03 -5.97 -11.03
CA LEU A 68 -2.56 -4.77 -11.74
C LEU A 68 -1.99 -5.08 -13.12
N ILE A 69 -1.25 -6.17 -13.25
CA ILE A 69 -0.64 -6.58 -14.52
C ILE A 69 -1.72 -7.11 -15.48
N GLN A 70 -2.68 -7.91 -14.99
CA GLN A 70 -3.77 -8.43 -15.81
C GLN A 70 -4.77 -7.34 -16.21
N GLY A 71 -4.98 -6.33 -15.36
CA GLY A 71 -5.85 -5.17 -15.61
C GLY A 71 -5.28 -4.13 -16.58
N ASN A 72 -3.97 -4.14 -16.85
CA ASN A 72 -3.33 -3.28 -17.86
C ASN A 72 -3.50 -3.79 -19.31
N GLY A 73 -4.41 -4.74 -19.55
CA GLY A 73 -4.60 -5.44 -20.83
C GLY A 73 -5.96 -5.27 -21.51
N THR A 74 -6.71 -4.18 -21.25
CA THR A 74 -7.96 -3.87 -21.98
C THR A 74 -8.01 -2.44 -22.45
#